data_AF-A0A2N8BUX9-F1
#
_entry.id   AF-A0A2N8BUX9-F1
#
_cell.length_a   1.000
_cell.length_b   1.000
_cell.length_c   1.000
_cell.angle_alpha   90.00
_cell.angle_beta   90.00
_cell.angle_gamma   90.00
#
_symmetry.space_group_name_H-M   'P 1'
#
loop_
_entity.id
_entity.type
_entity.pdbx_description
1 polymer ?
#
loop_
_entity_poly.entity_id
_entity_poly.type
_entity_poly.pdbx_seq_one_letter_code
_entity_poly.pdbx_strand_id
1 'polypeptide(L)'
;MMTSSVKRKQPRTLIAGLMVLVACFVLLFYVVKAMLGYPASSMIVSPSGRYIFENVHVGRVLTLGGMAYLRVTDRESPEKVYRTPLYSTQLLDMRSVEDDKTVGIAWMYFNKKERTFDIAMPKWEWHWLNIFISNTPYVHMED
;
A
#
# COMPACT_ATOMS: atom_id res chain seq x y z
N MET A 1 26.34 35.98 -44.07
CA MET A 1 25.11 35.49 -43.41
C MET A 1 25.35 34.02 -43.07
N MET A 2 25.58 33.71 -41.79
CA MET A 2 26.10 32.42 -41.32
C MET A 2 24.91 31.52 -40.94
N THR A 3 24.62 30.49 -41.74
CA THR A 3 23.57 29.51 -41.44
C THR A 3 24.09 28.53 -40.39
N SER A 4 23.53 28.58 -39.17
CA SER A 4 23.82 27.59 -38.14
C SER A 4 23.12 26.27 -38.44
N SER A 5 23.92 25.21 -38.56
CA SER A 5 23.44 23.83 -38.67
C SER A 5 22.90 23.37 -37.31
N VAL A 6 21.59 23.16 -37.23
CA VAL A 6 20.96 22.49 -36.08
C VAL A 6 21.37 21.01 -36.13
N LYS A 7 22.38 20.63 -35.34
CA LYS A 7 22.75 19.22 -35.14
C LYS A 7 21.58 18.47 -34.49
N ARG A 8 20.82 17.69 -35.28
CA ARG A 8 19.85 16.68 -34.78
C ARG A 8 20.57 15.57 -34.00
N LYS A 9 20.91 15.82 -32.74
CA LYS A 9 21.22 14.78 -31.74
C LYS A 9 19.91 14.22 -31.18
N GLN A 10 19.14 13.43 -31.95
CA GLN A 10 17.77 13.07 -31.52
C GLN A 10 17.42 11.57 -31.36
N PRO A 11 17.84 10.60 -32.20
CA PRO A 11 17.30 9.23 -32.05
C PRO A 11 17.94 8.43 -30.90
N ARG A 12 19.26 8.53 -30.72
CA ARG A 12 19.99 7.73 -29.72
C ARG A 12 19.70 8.16 -28.27
N THR A 13 19.54 9.46 -28.04
CA THR A 13 19.20 10.02 -26.73
C THR A 13 17.77 9.70 -26.32
N LEU A 14 16.82 9.70 -27.28
CA LEU A 14 15.44 9.27 -27.03
C LEU A 14 15.35 7.78 -26.69
N ILE A 15 16.07 6.93 -27.44
CA ILE A 15 16.12 5.48 -27.17
C ILE A 15 16.76 5.20 -25.81
N ALA A 16 17.87 5.88 -25.47
CA ALA A 16 18.49 5.75 -24.16
C ALA A 16 17.55 6.20 -23.03
N GLY A 17 16.86 7.33 -23.21
CA GLY A 17 15.85 7.80 -22.25
C GLY A 17 14.71 6.81 -22.05
N LEU A 18 14.19 6.22 -23.13
CA LEU A 18 13.16 5.18 -23.07
C LEU A 18 13.65 3.94 -22.34
N MET A 19 14.88 3.48 -22.59
CA MET A 19 15.45 2.32 -21.91
C MET A 19 15.62 2.57 -20.40
N VAL A 20 16.06 3.76 -19.99
CA VAL A 20 16.14 4.12 -18.57
C VAL A 20 14.76 4.13 -17.92
N LEU A 21 13.76 4.72 -18.59
CA LEU A 21 12.39 4.74 -18.10
C LEU A 21 11.81 3.33 -17.93
N VAL A 22 12.01 2.44 -18.92
CA VAL A 22 11.63 1.03 -18.83
C VAL A 22 12.35 0.35 -17.66
N ALA A 23 13.65 0.56 -17.50
CA ALA A 23 14.39 0.00 -16.37
C ALA A 23 13.86 0.49 -15.01
N CYS A 24 13.49 1.76 -14.89
CA CYS A 24 12.85 2.31 -13.70
C CYS A 24 11.49 1.64 -13.41
N PHE A 25 10.65 1.44 -14.44
CA PHE A 25 9.37 0.73 -14.29
C PHE A 25 9.55 -0.73 -13.88
N VAL A 26 10.51 -1.43 -14.49
CA VAL A 26 10.83 -2.82 -14.13
C VAL A 26 11.30 -2.89 -12.68
N LEU A 27 12.20 -1.99 -12.27
CA LEU A 27 12.67 -1.93 -10.89
C LEU A 27 11.54 -1.63 -9.91
N LEU A 28 10.68 -0.65 -10.22
CA LEU A 28 9.50 -0.33 -9.42
C LEU A 28 8.56 -1.53 -9.28
N PHE A 29 8.33 -2.26 -10.38
CA PHE A 29 7.52 -3.46 -10.37
C PHE A 29 8.09 -4.53 -9.41
N TYR A 30 9.39 -4.79 -9.46
CA TYR A 30 10.04 -5.73 -8.54
C TYR A 30 9.94 -5.27 -7.09
N VAL A 31 10.14 -3.98 -6.83
CA VAL A 31 10.00 -3.36 -5.51
C VAL A 31 8.59 -3.56 -4.96
N VAL A 32 7.56 -3.21 -5.73
CA VAL A 32 6.15 -3.39 -5.33
C VAL A 32 5.86 -4.87 -5.09
N LYS A 33 6.26 -5.76 -6.00
CA LYS A 33 6.08 -7.20 -5.85
C LYS A 33 6.69 -7.72 -4.55
N ALA A 34 7.90 -7.26 -4.20
CA ALA A 34 8.55 -7.63 -2.95
C ALA A 34 7.76 -7.15 -1.72
N MET A 35 7.28 -5.90 -1.73
CA MET A 35 6.46 -5.34 -0.64
C MET A 35 5.15 -6.10 -0.44
N LEU A 36 4.50 -6.52 -1.52
CA LEU A 36 3.26 -7.29 -1.47
C LEU A 36 3.47 -8.73 -0.99
N GLY A 37 4.67 -9.27 -1.22
CA GLY A 37 5.07 -10.61 -0.79
C GLY A 37 5.67 -10.68 0.61
N TYR A 38 5.80 -9.56 1.33
CA TYR A 38 6.39 -9.60 2.67
C TYR A 38 5.51 -10.38 3.67
N PRO A 39 6.16 -11.12 4.59
CA PRO A 39 5.45 -11.78 5.67
C PRO A 39 4.85 -10.72 6.62
N ALA A 40 3.75 -11.09 7.27
CA ALA A 40 3.18 -10.27 8.33
C ALA A 40 4.21 -10.08 9.45
N SER A 41 4.37 -8.83 9.90
CA SER A 41 5.21 -8.48 11.05
C SER A 41 4.48 -8.75 12.37
N SER A 42 3.15 -8.60 12.35
CA SER A 42 2.26 -9.01 13.43
C SER A 42 0.92 -9.45 12.85
N MET A 43 0.24 -10.34 13.57
CA MET A 43 -1.03 -10.93 13.16
C MET A 43 -1.98 -11.02 14.36
N ILE A 44 -3.25 -10.70 14.15
CA ILE A 44 -4.33 -10.99 15.11
C ILE A 44 -5.55 -11.55 14.36
N VAL A 45 -6.38 -12.30 15.07
CA VAL A 45 -7.63 -12.84 14.56
C VAL A 45 -8.78 -12.05 15.19
N SER A 46 -9.83 -11.76 14.42
CA SER A 46 -11.01 -11.08 14.93
C SER A 46 -11.72 -11.90 16.03
N PRO A 47 -12.51 -11.28 16.90
CA PRO A 47 -13.29 -11.97 17.93
C PRO A 47 -14.16 -13.12 17.42
N SER A 48 -14.78 -12.98 16.25
CA SER A 48 -15.57 -14.05 15.62
C SER A 48 -14.72 -15.19 15.06
N GLY A 49 -13.40 -15.02 14.97
CA GLY A 49 -12.50 -15.98 14.34
C GLY A 49 -12.47 -15.90 12.82
N ARG A 50 -13.32 -15.08 12.20
CA ARG A 50 -13.52 -15.04 10.74
C ARG A 50 -12.43 -14.24 10.02
N TYR A 51 -11.99 -13.12 10.57
CA TYR A 51 -11.05 -12.24 9.89
C TYR A 51 -9.64 -12.38 10.47
N ILE A 52 -8.64 -12.33 9.61
CA ILE A 52 -7.23 -12.23 9.99
C ILE A 52 -6.75 -10.83 9.62
N PHE A 53 -6.15 -10.16 10.59
CA PHE A 53 -5.48 -8.87 10.43
C PHE A 53 -3.98 -9.07 10.48
N GLU A 54 -3.31 -8.75 9.39
CA GLU A 54 -1.86 -8.86 9.24
C GLU A 54 -1.27 -7.48 8.99
N ASN A 55 -0.43 -7.00 9.88
CA ASN A 55 0.32 -5.77 9.68
C ASN A 55 1.64 -6.09 8.95
N VAL A 56 1.83 -5.54 7.75
CA VAL A 56 2.95 -5.85 6.86
C VAL A 56 3.87 -4.64 6.73
N HIS A 57 5.05 -4.70 7.37
CA HIS A 57 6.04 -3.63 7.29
C HIS A 57 6.71 -3.61 5.91
N VAL A 58 6.78 -2.43 5.28
CA VAL A 58 7.44 -2.24 3.97
C VAL A 58 8.87 -1.70 4.08
N GLY A 59 9.33 -1.39 5.29
CA GLY A 59 10.57 -0.66 5.56
C GLY A 59 11.90 -1.35 5.23
N ARG A 60 11.87 -2.59 4.71
CA ARG A 60 13.07 -3.24 4.16
C ARG A 60 13.46 -2.72 2.78
N VAL A 61 12.64 -1.86 2.17
CA VAL A 61 12.86 -1.30 0.83
C VAL A 61 12.88 0.23 0.88
N LEU A 62 13.89 0.86 0.25
CA LEU A 62 13.93 2.28 -0.11
C LEU A 62 13.50 3.26 1.00
N THR A 63 14.18 3.24 2.16
CA THR A 63 13.99 4.20 3.26
C THR A 63 12.56 4.29 3.82
N LEU A 64 11.65 3.36 3.53
CA LEU A 64 10.29 3.33 4.09
C LEU A 64 10.25 2.76 5.52
N GLY A 65 11.37 2.88 6.24
CA GLY A 65 11.57 2.36 7.59
C GLY A 65 10.61 3.04 8.57
N GLY A 66 9.44 2.46 8.77
CA GLY A 66 8.38 3.03 9.60
C GLY A 66 7.00 3.05 8.95
N MET A 67 6.85 2.52 7.74
CA MET A 67 5.54 2.33 7.11
C MET A 67 5.13 0.86 7.03
N ALA A 68 3.82 0.65 7.11
CA ALA A 68 3.17 -0.64 6.91
C ALA A 68 1.83 -0.45 6.21
N TYR A 69 1.25 -1.54 5.74
CA TYR A 69 -0.17 -1.63 5.39
C TYR A 69 -0.80 -2.79 6.14
N LEU A 70 -2.12 -2.70 6.33
CA LEU A 70 -2.90 -3.73 6.97
C LEU A 70 -3.49 -4.60 5.88
N ARG A 71 -3.27 -5.90 6.00
CA ARG A 71 -3.81 -6.92 5.14
C ARG A 71 -4.90 -7.66 5.90
N VAL A 72 -6.12 -7.62 5.36
CA VAL A 72 -7.29 -8.28 5.93
C VAL A 72 -7.68 -9.44 5.04
N THR A 73 -7.79 -10.62 5.65
CA THR A 73 -8.20 -11.84 4.98
C THR A 73 -9.49 -12.35 5.64
N ASP A 74 -10.54 -12.54 4.84
CA ASP A 74 -11.77 -13.20 5.27
C ASP A 74 -11.56 -14.72 5.16
N ARG A 75 -11.59 -15.46 6.27
CA ARG A 75 -11.33 -16.92 6.25
C ARG A 75 -12.41 -17.72 5.51
N GLU A 76 -13.61 -17.16 5.37
CA GLU A 76 -14.66 -17.76 4.54
C GLU A 76 -14.43 -17.53 3.03
N SER A 77 -13.54 -16.61 2.67
CA SER A 77 -13.18 -16.28 1.29
C SER A 77 -11.70 -15.88 1.22
N PRO A 78 -10.77 -16.82 1.51
CA PRO A 78 -9.36 -16.52 1.71
C PRO A 78 -8.65 -16.01 0.44
N GLU A 79 -9.27 -16.20 -0.73
CA GLU A 79 -8.81 -15.63 -2.00
C GLU A 79 -8.99 -14.10 -2.07
N LYS A 80 -9.81 -13.53 -1.19
CA LYS A 80 -10.07 -12.08 -1.12
C LYS A 80 -9.24 -11.44 -0.01
N VAL A 81 -8.17 -10.80 -0.45
CA VAL A 81 -7.23 -10.07 0.41
C VAL A 81 -7.43 -8.57 0.22
N TYR A 82 -7.80 -7.89 1.30
CA TYR A 82 -8.02 -6.44 1.34
C TYR A 82 -6.81 -5.76 1.95
N ARG A 83 -6.35 -4.66 1.35
CA ARG A 83 -5.16 -3.92 1.77
C ARG A 83 -5.50 -2.45 1.90
N THR A 84 -5.13 -1.90 3.05
CA THR A 84 -5.23 -0.47 3.31
C THR A 84 -4.17 0.30 2.53
N PRO A 85 -4.30 1.64 2.41
CA PRO A 85 -3.14 2.46 2.17
C PRO A 85 -2.07 2.28 3.26
N LEU A 86 -0.86 2.72 2.94
CA LEU A 86 0.26 2.78 3.87
C LEU A 86 -0.07 3.74 5.03
N TYR A 87 0.39 3.37 6.22
CA TYR A 87 0.35 4.17 7.43
C TYR A 87 1.66 4.07 8.20
N SER A 88 1.89 5.03 9.10
CA SER A 88 3.03 5.01 10.02
C SER A 88 2.85 3.94 11.09
N THR A 89 3.87 3.13 11.34
CA THR A 89 3.86 2.08 12.38
C THR A 89 3.90 2.64 13.80
N GLN A 90 4.11 3.95 13.97
CA GLN A 90 4.25 4.59 15.29
C GLN A 90 2.97 4.55 16.13
N LEU A 91 1.80 4.64 15.46
CA LEU A 91 0.49 4.66 16.11
C LEU A 91 -0.26 3.32 15.97
N LEU A 92 0.46 2.27 15.56
CA LEU A 92 -0.13 0.95 15.39
C LEU A 92 -0.57 0.37 16.73
N ASP A 93 -1.84 0.01 16.81
CA ASP A 93 -2.40 -0.79 17.90
C ASP A 93 -3.26 -1.90 17.29
N MET A 94 -2.79 -3.14 17.47
CA MET A 94 -3.39 -4.35 16.88
C MET A 94 -4.56 -4.90 17.71
N ARG A 95 -5.06 -4.19 18.72
CA ARG A 95 -6.26 -4.62 19.44
C ARG A 95 -7.45 -4.70 18.49
N SER A 96 -8.03 -5.88 18.37
CA SER A 96 -9.13 -6.12 17.43
C SER A 96 -10.45 -5.61 17.98
N VAL A 97 -11.27 -5.05 17.10
CA VAL A 97 -12.66 -4.67 17.34
C VAL A 97 -13.56 -5.33 16.31
N GLU A 98 -14.77 -5.73 16.72
CA GLU A 98 -15.74 -6.33 15.81
C GLU A 98 -17.15 -6.08 16.31
N ASP A 99 -18.01 -5.63 15.39
CA ASP A 99 -19.46 -5.53 15.56
C ASP A 99 -20.18 -6.12 14.34
N ASP A 100 -21.50 -5.97 14.24
CA ASP A 100 -22.28 -6.54 13.14
C ASP A 100 -21.90 -5.99 11.75
N LYS A 101 -21.42 -4.74 11.67
CA LYS A 101 -21.14 -4.02 10.43
C LYS A 101 -19.66 -3.96 10.10
N THR A 102 -18.81 -3.86 11.12
CA THR A 102 -17.38 -3.57 10.98
C THR A 102 -16.52 -4.57 11.75
N VAL A 103 -15.30 -4.74 11.27
CA VAL A 103 -14.25 -5.49 11.95
C VAL A 103 -12.94 -4.76 11.70
N GLY A 104 -12.04 -4.70 12.66
CA GLY A 104 -10.84 -3.91 12.47
C GLY A 104 -9.85 -4.04 13.60
N ILE A 105 -8.87 -3.14 13.56
CA ILE A 105 -7.99 -2.84 14.67
C ILE A 105 -8.16 -1.36 15.04
N ALA A 106 -7.48 -0.89 16.09
CA ALA A 106 -7.55 0.51 16.45
C ALA A 106 -7.27 1.42 15.24
N TRP A 107 -8.14 2.42 15.05
CA TRP A 107 -8.07 3.43 13.98
C TRP A 107 -8.29 2.92 12.55
N MET A 108 -8.53 1.63 12.35
CA MET A 108 -8.65 1.02 11.02
C MET A 108 -9.81 0.03 11.00
N TYR A 109 -10.94 0.46 10.46
CA TYR A 109 -12.19 -0.31 10.46
C TYR A 109 -12.51 -0.79 9.05
N PHE A 110 -12.78 -2.08 8.89
CA PHE A 110 -13.19 -2.70 7.65
C PHE A 110 -14.70 -2.94 7.65
N ASN A 111 -15.41 -2.31 6.73
CA ASN A 111 -16.84 -2.52 6.53
C ASN A 111 -17.07 -3.89 5.87
N LYS A 112 -17.74 -4.79 6.58
CA LYS A 112 -17.96 -6.18 6.13
C LYS A 112 -18.80 -6.27 4.85
N LYS A 113 -19.73 -5.33 4.65
CA LYS A 113 -20.66 -5.33 3.52
C LYS A 113 -20.08 -4.59 2.31
N GLU A 114 -19.62 -3.36 2.53
CA GLU A 114 -19.14 -2.47 1.48
C GLU A 114 -17.71 -2.81 1.06
N ARG A 115 -16.99 -3.59 1.88
CA ARG A 115 -15.59 -3.97 1.65
C ARG A 115 -14.72 -2.73 1.47
N THR A 116 -14.91 -1.75 2.34
CA THR A 116 -14.22 -0.47 2.40
C THR A 116 -13.50 -0.31 3.74
N PHE A 117 -12.50 0.57 3.79
CA PHE A 117 -11.83 0.94 5.03
C PHE A 117 -12.19 2.35 5.48
N ASP A 118 -12.52 2.47 6.75
CA ASP A 118 -12.61 3.73 7.46
C ASP A 118 -11.34 3.90 8.30
N ILE A 119 -10.58 4.95 8.00
CA ILE A 119 -9.26 5.20 8.60
C ILE A 119 -9.36 6.43 9.49
N ALA A 120 -9.36 6.23 10.80
CA ALA A 120 -9.36 7.27 11.82
C ALA A 120 -7.96 7.51 12.41
N MET A 121 -6.90 7.17 11.66
CA MET A 121 -5.53 7.25 12.14
C MET A 121 -5.07 8.71 12.26
N PRO A 122 -4.66 9.18 13.44
CA PRO A 122 -4.22 10.58 13.61
C PRO A 122 -3.01 10.90 12.74
N LYS A 123 -3.03 12.09 12.10
CA LYS A 123 -1.95 12.57 11.21
C LYS A 123 -1.61 11.56 10.10
N TRP A 124 -2.61 10.85 9.59
CA TRP A 124 -2.39 10.00 8.44
C TRP A 124 -2.06 10.85 7.23
N GLU A 125 -0.92 10.54 6.59
CA GLU A 125 -0.47 11.23 5.39
C GLU A 125 -0.53 10.28 4.20
N TRP A 126 -1.05 10.79 3.08
CA TRP A 126 -1.10 10.02 1.85
C TRP A 126 0.31 9.78 1.29
N HIS A 127 0.60 8.54 0.94
CA HIS A 127 1.85 8.15 0.31
C HIS A 127 1.60 7.65 -1.12
N TRP A 128 2.42 8.07 -2.09
CA TRP A 128 2.20 7.76 -3.51
C TRP A 128 2.23 6.27 -3.84
N LEU A 129 2.97 5.47 -3.08
CA LEU A 129 2.96 4.00 -3.22
C LEU A 129 1.59 3.37 -2.95
N ASN A 130 0.64 4.11 -2.35
CA ASN A 130 -0.73 3.64 -2.15
C ASN A 130 -1.41 3.26 -3.47
N ILE A 131 -1.00 3.83 -4.60
CA ILE A 131 -1.46 3.46 -5.95
C ILE A 131 -1.22 1.96 -6.24
N PHE A 132 -0.17 1.38 -5.65
CA PHE A 132 0.23 -0.01 -5.87
C PHE A 132 -0.10 -0.93 -4.68
N ILE A 133 -0.01 -0.40 -3.46
CA ILE A 133 -0.16 -1.18 -2.23
C ILE A 133 -1.63 -1.35 -1.85
N SER A 134 -2.40 -0.25 -1.85
CA SER A 134 -3.82 -0.29 -1.53
C SER A 134 -4.60 -0.90 -2.68
N ASN A 135 -5.55 -1.78 -2.36
CA ASN A 135 -6.47 -2.36 -3.35
C ASN A 135 -7.93 -2.28 -2.92
N THR A 136 -8.21 -1.57 -1.83
CA THR A 136 -9.53 -1.51 -1.21
C THR A 136 -9.93 -0.05 -1.09
N PRO A 137 -11.17 0.35 -1.45
CA PRO A 137 -11.61 1.73 -1.28
C PRO A 137 -11.54 2.14 0.20
N TYR A 138 -11.19 3.39 0.45
CA TYR A 138 -11.04 3.89 1.81
C TYR A 138 -11.43 5.35 1.93
N VAL A 139 -11.82 5.74 3.13
CA VAL A 139 -12.06 7.13 3.55
C VAL A 139 -11.17 7.40 4.77
N HIS A 140 -10.47 8.53 4.74
CA HIS A 140 -9.82 9.05 5.94
C HIS A 140 -10.81 9.93 6.69
N MET A 141 -11.07 9.59 7.94
CA MET A 141 -11.86 10.40 8.86
C MET A 141 -10.89 11.36 9.54
N GLU A 142 -10.92 12.63 9.14
CA GLU A 142 -10.26 13.71 9.86
C GLU A 142 -11.13 14.06 11.08
N ASP A 143 -10.50 14.13 12.25
CA ASP A 143 -11.12 14.69 13.47
C ASP A 143 -11.25 16.22 13.38
#